data_AF-A0A2D5N6S3-F1
#
_entry.id   AF-A0A2D5N6S3-F1
#
_cell.length_a   1.000
_cell.length_b   1.000
_cell.length_c   1.000
_cell.angle_alpha   90.00
_cell.angle_beta   90.00
_cell.angle_gamma   90.00
#
_symmetry.space_group_name_H-M   'P 1'
#
loop_
_entity.id
_entity.type
_entity.pdbx_description
1 polymer ?
#
loop_
_entity_poly.entity_id
_entity_poly.type
_entity_poly.pdbx_seq_one_letter_code
_entity_poly.pdbx_strand_id
1 'polypeptide(L)' 'WRIDYALVSKNLEKNIARSFILPEAKHSDHCPVGLELKL' A
#
# COMPACT_ATOMS: atom_id res chain seq x y z
N TRP A 1 2.57 -13.79 -5.39
CA TRP A 1 2.11 -12.96 -6.52
C TRP A 1 1.82 -11.57 -5.97
N ARG A 2 1.79 -10.52 -6.79
CA ARG A 2 1.42 -9.16 -6.30
C ARG A 2 0.02 -8.82 -6.80
N ILE A 3 -1.00 -9.10 -5.98
CA ILE A 3 -2.42 -8.98 -6.36
C ILE A 3 -3.22 -8.01 -5.50
N ASP A 4 -2.61 -7.45 -4.45
CA ASP A 4 -3.21 -6.46 -3.56
C ASP A 4 -2.62 -5.06 -3.86
N TYR A 5 -3.49 -4.06 -4.04
CA TYR A 5 -3.11 -2.72 -4.48
C TYR A 5 -3.86 -1.62 -3.71
N ALA A 6 -3.13 -0.59 -3.29
CA ALA A 6 -3.70 0.68 -2.84
C ALA A 6 -3.63 1.70 -3.98
N LEU A 7 -4.73 1.88 -4.70
CA LEU A 7 -4.82 2.80 -5.85
C LEU A 7 -5.15 4.22 -5.39
N VAL A 8 -4.59 5.22 -6.08
CA VAL A 8 -4.90 6.64 -5.86
C VAL A 8 -5.41 7.30 -7.13
N SER A 9 -6.17 8.39 -6.97
CA SER A 9 -6.45 9.29 -8.08
C SER A 9 -5.17 10.05 -8.48
N LYS A 10 -5.09 10.48 -9.75
CA LYS A 10 -3.91 11.19 -10.28
C LYS A 10 -3.57 12.47 -9.50
N ASN A 11 -4.57 13.12 -8.92
CA ASN A 11 -4.37 14.35 -8.13
C ASN A 11 -3.67 14.07 -6.79
N LEU A 12 -3.75 12.86 -6.25
CA LEU A 12 -3.13 12.44 -5.00
C LEU A 12 -1.74 11.81 -5.19
N GLU A 13 -1.28 11.64 -6.43
CA GLU A 13 0.01 11.00 -6.75
C GLU A 13 1.18 11.68 -6.02
N LYS A 14 1.17 13.01 -5.98
CA LYS A 14 2.22 13.82 -5.34
C LYS A 14 2.18 13.76 -3.81
N ASN A 15 1.07 13.33 -3.23
CA ASN A 15 0.89 13.20 -1.79
C ASN A 15 1.44 11.87 -1.26
N ILE A 16 1.83 10.92 -2.11
CA ILE A 16 2.36 9.62 -1.66
C ILE A 16 3.70 9.82 -0.92
N ALA A 17 3.69 9.56 0.38
CA ALA A 17 4.88 9.56 1.24
C ALA A 17 5.64 8.23 1.12
N ARG A 18 4.89 7.12 1.13
CA ARG A 18 5.42 5.76 1.16
C ARG A 18 4.38 4.78 0.64
N SER A 19 4.82 3.76 -0.09
CA SER A 19 4.03 2.56 -0.37
C SER A 19 4.85 1.34 0.06
N PHE A 20 4.20 0.35 0.68
CA PHE A 20 4.90 -0.81 1.22
C PHE A 20 4.01 -2.05 1.26
N ILE A 21 4.67 -3.20 1.39
CA ILE A 21 4.07 -4.50 1.66
C ILE A 21 4.60 -4.94 3.03
N LEU A 22 3.76 -5.55 3.87
CA LEU A 22 4.12 -6.00 5.22
C LEU A 22 4.17 -7.54 5.29
N PRO A 23 5.17 -8.20 4.65
CA PRO A 23 5.22 -9.66 4.54
C PRO A 23 5.41 -10.38 5.88
N GLU A 24 5.87 -9.70 6.92
CA GLU A 24 6.08 -10.21 8.27
C GLU A 24 4.77 -10.39 9.06
N ALA A 25 3.67 -9.76 8.67
CA ALA A 25 2.38 -9.96 9.32
C ALA A 25 1.79 -11.33 8.92
N LYS A 26 1.77 -12.29 9.84
CA LYS A 26 1.41 -13.70 9.56
C LYS A 26 0.06 -14.11 10.15
N HIS A 27 -1.05 -13.89 9.43
CA HIS A 27 -2.37 -14.39 9.87
C HIS A 27 -3.35 -14.72 8.71
N SER A 28 -2.93 -14.54 7.46
CA SER A 28 -3.70 -14.82 6.23
C SER A 28 -2.76 -15.38 5.16
N ASP A 29 -3.33 -15.98 4.12
CA ASP A 29 -2.68 -16.34 2.86
C ASP A 29 -2.16 -15.13 2.06
N HIS A 30 -2.67 -13.93 2.34
CA HIS A 30 -2.18 -12.66 1.83
C HIS A 30 -1.47 -11.86 2.91
N CYS A 31 -0.60 -10.94 2.49
CA CYS A 31 0.05 -9.98 3.38
C CYS A 31 -0.52 -8.56 3.15
N PRO A 32 -0.59 -7.71 4.19
CA PRO A 32 -1.09 -6.35 4.03
C PRO A 32 -0.23 -5.52 3.07
N VAL A 33 -0.90 -4.60 2.35
CA VAL A 33 -0.25 -3.52 1.60
C VAL A 33 -0.66 -2.18 2.20
N GLY A 34 0.25 -1.22 2.21
CA GLY A 34 0.06 0.08 2.84
C GLY A 34 0.46 1.23 1.93
N LEU A 35 -0.21 2.36 2.13
CA LEU A 35 0.08 3.64 1.49
C LEU A 35 0.00 4.74 2.57
N GLU A 36 1.03 5.55 2.65
CA GLU A 36 1.08 6.73 3.51
C GLU A 36 0.98 7.98 2.62
N LEU A 37 0.10 8.92 2.99
CA LEU A 37 -0.11 10.19 2.30
C LEU A 37 0.34 11.36 3.18
N LYS A 38 1.04 12.34 2.59
CA LYS A 38 1.28 13.66 3.18
C LYS A 38 0.09 14.55 2.88
N LEU A 39 -0.56 15.04 3.93
CA LEU A 39 -1.69 15.98 3.85
C LEU A 39 -1.21 17.42 4.04
#